data_AF-A0A9P8G694-F1
#
_entry.id   AF-A0A9P8G694-F1
#
_cell.length_a   1.000
_cell.length_b   1.000
_cell.length_c   1.000
_cell.angle_alpha   90.00
_cell.angle_beta   90.00
_cell.angle_gamma   90.00
#
_symmetry.space_group_name_H-M   'P 1'
#
loop_
_entity.id
_entity.type
_entity.pdbx_description
1 polymer ?
#
loop_
_entity_poly.entity_id
_entity_poly.type
_entity_poly.pdbx_seq_one_letter_code
_entity_poly.pdbx_strand_id
1 'polypeptide(L)'
;MRQLYTATVAPVMDYASPVWYLAVSNKTLSVLHRAQRVAAQAIVGGFRTLGLDVAVLEAGISSLQQRLHEQTLRFWISIQRLEDSHIHAKLAKTKPIRRFNSPLRKAAGLFEGLNAHRAEKISTIGSKLATTEQPATIDFYTDGSVRNGRAGIEAIWMAIKGLSHEHNRRVKIRVFTDSQSALRSIQSAKFNDSLDLVMKIREKIAKATFSLHWVPGHEGVKGNERANELAQKATEADSPMPDPAESVPISAIYARAKVMDFKPKLQEFYGATTGKYLQKIDKALPGKHTTRLYNALNRTAAAILVQLRTNISRLNTYLSKIKVADTDRCECGMTETVPHFLFSCPRWRNERQAMKSAHGSRYWDVSYALGGYSTAERDGKKVDGEKDKWQPDLKAVRATIDYAIKTGRLQRQI
;
A
#
# COMPACT_ATOMS: atom_id res chain seq x y z
N MET A 1 -10.50 12.89 0.29
CA MET A 1 -9.24 13.55 0.74
C MET A 1 -7.99 12.71 0.52
N ARG A 2 -7.89 11.47 1.04
CA ARG A 2 -6.69 10.64 0.87
C ARG A 2 -6.29 10.44 -0.61
N GLN A 3 -7.24 9.99 -1.44
CA GLN A 3 -7.03 9.80 -2.87
C GLN A 3 -6.58 11.09 -3.57
N LEU A 4 -7.21 12.22 -3.22
CA LEU A 4 -6.84 13.53 -3.75
C LEU A 4 -5.37 13.88 -3.43
N TYR A 5 -4.94 13.72 -2.18
CA TYR A 5 -3.53 13.92 -1.80
C TYR A 5 -2.58 13.04 -2.62
N THR A 6 -2.88 11.73 -2.71
CA THR A 6 -2.06 10.78 -3.45
C THR A 6 -1.99 11.07 -4.94
N ALA A 7 -3.07 11.57 -5.54
CA ALA A 7 -3.14 11.83 -6.98
C ALA A 7 -2.64 13.22 -7.39
N THR A 8 -2.71 14.22 -6.51
CA THR A 8 -2.46 15.64 -6.90
C THR A 8 -1.32 16.30 -6.14
N VAL A 9 -1.18 16.03 -4.83
CA VAL A 9 -0.18 16.72 -4.00
C VAL A 9 1.12 15.93 -3.96
N ALA A 10 1.05 14.63 -3.67
CA ALA A 10 2.24 13.78 -3.57
C ALA A 10 3.08 13.77 -4.87
N PRO A 11 2.50 13.67 -6.09
CA PRO A 11 3.29 13.68 -7.32
C PRO A 11 4.05 14.99 -7.55
N VAL A 12 3.45 16.13 -7.17
CA VAL A 12 4.09 17.45 -7.27
C VAL A 12 5.21 17.58 -6.24
N MET A 13 4.96 17.17 -5.00
CA MET A 13 5.97 17.18 -3.93
C MET A 13 7.17 16.29 -4.25
N ASP A 14 6.90 15.12 -4.82
CA ASP A 14 7.90 14.10 -5.09
C ASP A 14 8.49 14.25 -6.51
N TYR A 15 8.13 15.30 -7.26
CA TYR A 15 8.57 15.50 -8.64
C TYR A 15 10.10 15.49 -8.73
N ALA A 16 10.62 14.74 -9.70
CA ALA A 16 12.05 14.53 -9.92
C ALA A 16 12.83 14.05 -8.68
N SER A 17 12.18 13.42 -7.70
CA SER A 17 12.86 12.94 -6.47
C SER A 17 14.11 12.08 -6.70
N PRO A 18 14.19 11.22 -7.73
CA PRO A 18 15.40 10.44 -7.95
C PRO A 18 16.66 11.29 -8.20
N VAL A 19 16.48 12.54 -8.63
CA VAL A 19 17.57 13.48 -8.93
C VAL A 19 18.03 14.24 -7.69
N TRP A 20 17.20 14.41 -6.65
CA TRP A 20 17.56 15.25 -5.50
C TRP A 20 17.49 14.53 -4.14
N TYR A 21 16.65 13.49 -3.98
CA TYR A 21 16.37 12.85 -2.68
C TYR A 21 17.63 12.38 -1.94
N LEU A 22 18.60 11.81 -2.65
CA LEU A 22 19.82 11.31 -2.00
C LEU A 22 20.88 12.39 -1.73
N ALA A 23 20.67 13.62 -2.19
CA ALA A 23 21.54 14.77 -1.92
C ALA A 23 20.86 15.92 -1.17
N VAL A 24 19.57 15.77 -0.85
CA VAL A 24 18.79 16.82 -0.20
C VAL A 24 19.20 17.01 1.26
N SER A 25 19.16 18.26 1.72
CA SER A 25 19.39 18.58 3.13
C SER A 25 18.16 18.27 3.99
N ASN A 26 18.39 18.04 5.29
CA ASN A 26 17.32 17.87 6.27
C ASN A 26 16.38 19.09 6.34
N LYS A 27 16.91 20.30 6.08
CA LYS A 27 16.11 21.54 6.07
C LYS A 27 15.06 21.51 4.96
N THR A 28 15.42 21.11 3.75
CA THR A 28 14.46 20.99 2.65
C THR A 28 13.45 19.88 2.89
N LEU A 29 13.88 18.72 3.42
CA LEU A 29 12.96 17.65 3.81
C LEU A 29 11.94 18.10 4.86
N SER A 30 12.33 18.96 5.81
CA SER A 30 11.42 19.47 6.84
C SER A 30 10.23 20.24 6.26
N VAL A 31 10.42 20.94 5.14
CA VAL A 31 9.34 21.66 4.43
C VAL A 31 8.34 20.69 3.83
N LEU A 32 8.82 19.63 3.18
CA LEU A 32 7.98 18.57 2.62
C LEU A 32 7.26 17.78 3.72
N HIS A 33 7.92 17.52 4.85
CA HIS A 33 7.30 16.92 6.03
C HIS A 33 6.17 17.80 6.60
N ARG A 34 6.33 19.12 6.60
CA ARG A 34 5.26 20.05 7.01
C ARG A 34 4.06 19.99 6.06
N ALA A 35 4.28 19.96 4.75
CA ALA A 35 3.22 19.81 3.76
C ALA A 35 2.48 18.47 3.92
N GLN A 36 3.22 17.37 4.10
CA GLN A 36 2.62 16.06 4.36
C GLN A 36 1.80 16.05 5.65
N ARG A 37 2.28 16.69 6.72
CA ARG A 37 1.55 16.77 8.00
C ARG A 37 0.21 17.46 7.82
N VAL A 38 0.17 18.58 7.10
CA VAL A 38 -1.08 19.31 6.83
C VAL A 38 -2.07 18.42 6.07
N ALA A 39 -1.61 17.71 5.04
CA ALA A 39 -2.45 16.78 4.30
C ALA A 39 -2.95 15.62 5.16
N ALA A 40 -2.08 15.02 5.96
CA ALA A 40 -2.43 13.91 6.86
C ALA A 40 -3.48 14.34 7.90
N GLN A 41 -3.29 15.50 8.54
CA GLN A 41 -4.25 16.10 9.48
C GLN A 41 -5.60 16.38 8.81
N ALA A 42 -5.60 16.88 7.57
CA ALA A 42 -6.83 17.13 6.81
C ALA A 42 -7.57 15.84 6.42
N ILE A 43 -6.85 14.74 6.16
CA ILE A 43 -7.45 13.43 5.84
C ILE A 43 -8.21 12.87 7.05
N VAL A 44 -7.59 12.90 8.23
CA VAL A 44 -8.20 12.32 9.46
C VAL A 44 -9.08 13.29 10.23
N GLY A 45 -9.01 14.59 9.94
CA GLY A 45 -9.71 15.62 10.72
C GLY A 45 -9.09 15.87 12.10
N GLY A 46 -7.79 15.62 12.24
CA GLY A 46 -7.06 15.74 13.51
C GLY A 46 -6.66 17.17 13.86
N PHE A 47 -6.25 17.38 15.11
CA PHE A 47 -5.74 18.66 15.59
C PHE A 47 -4.43 19.07 14.92
N ARG A 48 -4.15 20.38 14.88
CA ARG A 48 -2.88 20.93 14.35
C ARG A 48 -1.64 20.46 15.11
N THR A 49 -1.80 20.13 16.38
CA THR A 49 -0.78 19.61 17.29
C THR A 49 -0.48 18.12 17.09
N LEU A 50 -1.27 17.41 16.28
CA LEU A 50 -1.03 16.01 15.96
C LEU A 50 0.30 15.85 15.22
N GLY A 51 1.22 15.07 15.80
CA GLY A 51 2.53 14.79 15.22
C GLY A 51 2.45 14.13 13.85
N LEU A 52 3.46 14.38 13.00
CA LEU A 52 3.48 13.90 11.62
C LEU A 52 3.32 12.38 11.52
N ASP A 53 4.11 11.61 12.27
CA ASP A 53 4.12 10.15 12.12
C ASP A 53 2.78 9.52 12.49
N VAL A 54 2.19 9.99 13.59
CA VAL A 54 0.85 9.58 14.04
C VAL A 54 -0.20 9.99 13.00
N ALA A 55 -0.13 11.21 12.48
CA ALA A 55 -1.06 11.68 11.45
C ALA A 55 -0.96 10.85 10.17
N VAL A 56 0.25 10.54 9.70
CA VAL A 56 0.50 9.73 8.48
C VAL A 56 -0.03 8.31 8.63
N LEU A 57 0.18 7.70 9.80
CA LEU A 57 -0.28 6.34 10.12
C LEU A 57 -1.81 6.25 10.21
N GLU A 58 -2.44 7.15 10.96
CA GLU A 58 -3.90 7.23 11.05
C GLU A 58 -4.50 7.60 9.69
N ALA A 59 -3.86 8.51 8.94
CA ALA A 59 -4.27 8.86 7.60
C ALA A 59 -4.08 7.71 6.60
N GLY A 60 -3.36 6.64 6.91
CA GLY A 60 -3.13 5.52 5.99
C GLY A 60 -2.43 5.92 4.70
N ILE A 61 -1.49 6.88 4.78
CA ILE A 61 -0.67 7.31 3.64
C ILE A 61 0.79 6.90 3.85
N SER A 62 1.52 6.66 2.77
CA SER A 62 2.95 6.35 2.84
C SER A 62 3.75 7.57 3.33
N SER A 63 4.74 7.35 4.21
CA SER A 63 5.61 8.43 4.68
C SER A 63 6.41 9.05 3.52
N LEU A 64 6.80 10.33 3.61
CA LEU A 64 7.57 11.03 2.58
C LEU A 64 8.78 10.20 2.15
N GLN A 65 9.61 9.80 3.11
CA GLN A 65 10.81 9.02 2.86
C GLN A 65 10.52 7.68 2.16
N GLN A 66 9.39 7.06 2.48
CA GLN A 66 8.91 5.84 1.81
C GLN A 66 8.64 6.08 0.33
N ARG A 67 7.92 7.17 0.02
CA ARG A 67 7.59 7.51 -1.37
C ARG A 67 8.83 7.91 -2.17
N LEU A 68 9.71 8.73 -1.59
CA LEU A 68 10.94 9.16 -2.26
C LEU A 68 11.89 7.97 -2.50
N HIS A 69 12.00 7.05 -1.54
CA HIS A 69 12.75 5.82 -1.70
C HIS A 69 12.16 4.94 -2.80
N GLU A 70 10.84 4.70 -2.79
CA GLU A 70 10.15 3.90 -3.81
C GLU A 70 10.28 4.50 -5.21
N GLN A 71 10.17 5.82 -5.36
CA GLN A 71 10.39 6.48 -6.66
C GLN A 71 11.84 6.36 -7.13
N THR A 72 12.81 6.49 -6.22
CA THR A 72 14.23 6.32 -6.55
C THR A 72 14.53 4.89 -6.97
N LEU A 73 13.94 3.90 -6.30
CA LEU A 73 14.01 2.48 -6.66
C LEU A 73 13.43 2.23 -8.07
N ARG A 74 12.22 2.72 -8.33
CA ARG A 74 11.56 2.58 -9.64
C ARG A 74 12.41 3.19 -10.76
N PHE A 75 12.95 4.38 -10.51
CA PHE A 75 13.83 5.06 -11.45
C PHE A 75 15.14 4.29 -11.69
N TRP A 76 15.76 3.78 -10.63
CA TRP A 76 16.97 2.96 -10.73
C TRP A 76 16.74 1.72 -11.60
N ILE A 77 15.67 0.96 -11.32
CA ILE A 77 15.28 -0.21 -12.12
C ILE A 77 15.01 0.21 -13.57
N SER A 78 14.35 1.35 -13.80
CA SER A 78 14.06 1.84 -15.15
C SER A 78 15.32 2.14 -15.95
N ILE A 79 16.36 2.72 -15.34
CA ILE A 79 17.61 3.03 -16.02
C ILE A 79 18.34 1.76 -16.47
N GLN A 80 18.28 0.69 -15.66
CA GLN A 80 18.94 -0.58 -15.97
C GLN A 80 18.32 -1.30 -17.19
N ARG A 81 17.09 -0.91 -17.59
CA ARG A 81 16.41 -1.45 -18.78
C ARG A 81 16.75 -0.73 -20.08
N LEU A 82 17.33 0.46 -19.97
CA LEU A 82 17.62 1.28 -21.15
C LEU A 82 18.76 0.64 -21.94
N GLU A 83 18.74 0.86 -23.25
CA GLU A 83 19.86 0.47 -24.11
C GLU A 83 21.15 1.13 -23.63
N ASP A 84 22.27 0.43 -23.84
CA ASP A 84 23.60 0.88 -23.44
C ASP A 84 24.02 2.19 -24.13
N SER A 85 23.36 2.53 -25.25
CA SER A 85 23.49 3.79 -25.98
C SER A 85 22.94 5.00 -25.20
N HIS A 86 21.95 4.79 -24.32
CA HIS A 86 21.19 5.83 -23.63
C HIS A 86 22.04 6.55 -22.57
N ILE A 87 21.90 7.88 -22.48
CA ILE A 87 22.67 8.73 -21.56
C ILE A 87 22.63 8.25 -20.10
N HIS A 88 21.44 7.94 -19.59
CA HIS A 88 21.25 7.44 -18.22
C HIS A 88 21.85 6.04 -17.99
N ALA A 89 21.81 5.15 -18.99
CA ALA A 89 22.45 3.83 -18.89
C ALA A 89 23.98 3.97 -18.85
N LYS A 90 24.55 4.84 -19.69
CA LYS A 90 25.99 5.17 -19.64
C LYS A 90 26.38 5.74 -18.29
N LEU A 91 25.64 6.74 -17.80
CA LEU A 91 25.85 7.36 -16.49
C LEU A 91 25.81 6.35 -15.34
N ALA A 92 24.88 5.40 -15.36
CA ALA A 92 24.79 4.35 -14.35
C ALA A 92 25.96 3.36 -14.37
N LYS A 93 26.60 3.16 -15.53
CA LYS A 93 27.77 2.27 -15.71
C LYS A 93 29.12 2.99 -15.59
N THR A 94 29.15 4.33 -15.53
CA THR A 94 30.41 5.07 -15.41
C THR A 94 31.12 4.80 -14.08
N LYS A 95 32.45 4.62 -14.15
CA LYS A 95 33.28 4.41 -12.96
C LYS A 95 33.15 5.58 -11.95
N PRO A 96 33.17 5.29 -10.64
CA PRO A 96 33.00 6.31 -9.61
C PRO A 96 34.16 7.30 -9.62
N ILE A 97 33.85 8.60 -9.65
CA ILE A 97 34.83 9.68 -9.44
C ILE A 97 34.71 10.10 -7.97
N ARG A 98 35.78 9.91 -7.18
CA ARG A 98 35.81 10.15 -5.72
C ARG A 98 35.36 11.56 -5.30
N ARG A 99 35.53 12.56 -6.18
CA ARG A 99 35.25 13.99 -5.90
C ARG A 99 33.77 14.37 -5.93
N PHE A 100 32.91 13.63 -6.67
CA PHE A 100 31.49 13.97 -6.82
C PHE A 100 30.60 12.73 -6.70
N ASN A 101 29.86 12.62 -5.59
CA ASN A 101 28.91 11.53 -5.40
C ASN A 101 27.48 11.98 -5.78
N SER A 102 27.11 11.75 -7.05
CA SER A 102 25.80 12.14 -7.57
C SER A 102 24.67 11.33 -6.93
N PRO A 103 23.43 11.86 -6.91
CA PRO A 103 22.24 11.14 -6.44
C PRO A 103 22.06 9.77 -7.12
N LEU A 104 22.36 9.67 -8.42
CA LEU A 104 22.33 8.40 -9.15
C LEU A 104 23.38 7.40 -8.64
N ARG A 105 24.59 7.87 -8.26
CA ARG A 105 25.63 7.02 -7.67
C ARG A 105 25.25 6.53 -6.28
N LYS A 106 24.65 7.41 -5.46
CA LYS A 106 24.10 7.02 -4.16
C LYS A 106 23.00 5.97 -4.32
N ALA A 107 22.15 6.10 -5.34
CA ALA A 107 21.12 5.10 -5.65
C ALA A 107 21.75 3.76 -6.09
N ALA A 108 22.82 3.80 -6.89
CA ALA A 108 23.55 2.61 -7.31
C ALA A 108 24.07 1.80 -6.11
N GLY A 109 24.72 2.47 -5.14
CA GLY A 109 25.19 1.80 -3.92
C GLY A 109 24.05 1.34 -3.02
N LEU A 110 22.95 2.11 -2.92
CA LEU A 110 21.79 1.73 -2.11
C LEU A 110 21.08 0.46 -2.63
N PHE A 111 21.14 0.23 -3.94
CA PHE A 111 20.38 -0.81 -4.64
C PHE A 111 21.28 -1.85 -5.32
N GLU A 112 22.55 -1.94 -4.94
CA GLU A 112 23.52 -2.87 -5.54
C GLU A 112 23.06 -4.33 -5.41
N GLY A 113 22.59 -4.72 -4.22
CA GLY A 113 22.10 -6.08 -3.92
C GLY A 113 20.85 -6.52 -4.69
N LEU A 114 20.21 -5.62 -5.45
CA LEU A 114 19.04 -5.94 -6.28
C LEU A 114 19.37 -6.65 -7.57
N ASN A 115 20.63 -6.59 -8.03
CA ASN A 115 21.02 -7.08 -9.35
C ASN A 115 20.09 -6.58 -10.48
N ALA A 116 19.65 -5.33 -10.38
CA ALA A 116 18.66 -4.74 -11.29
C ALA A 116 19.11 -4.71 -12.77
N HIS A 117 20.41 -4.88 -13.04
CA HIS A 117 20.96 -5.07 -14.39
C HIS A 117 20.42 -6.33 -15.09
N ARG A 118 19.85 -7.29 -14.34
CA ARG A 118 19.20 -8.51 -14.84
C ARG A 118 17.73 -8.32 -15.18
N ALA A 119 17.17 -7.13 -14.97
CA ALA A 119 15.81 -6.84 -15.38
C ALA A 119 15.64 -7.13 -16.87
N GLU A 120 14.51 -7.71 -17.23
CA GLU A 120 14.07 -7.80 -18.63
C GLU A 120 14.33 -6.48 -19.36
N LYS A 121 15.26 -6.54 -20.33
CA LYS A 121 15.53 -5.45 -21.25
C LYS A 121 14.44 -5.42 -22.30
N ILE A 122 14.03 -4.23 -22.69
CA ILE A 122 13.09 -4.07 -23.81
C ILE A 122 13.90 -4.38 -25.08
N SER A 123 13.77 -5.58 -25.63
CA SER A 123 14.38 -5.92 -26.92
C SER A 123 13.51 -5.42 -28.07
N THR A 124 14.15 -4.73 -29.01
CA THR A 124 13.73 -4.65 -30.41
C THR A 124 13.86 -6.06 -31.03
N ILE A 125 12.82 -6.52 -31.71
CA ILE A 125 12.62 -7.93 -32.08
C ILE A 125 13.65 -8.39 -33.13
N GLY A 126 14.33 -9.52 -32.87
CA GLY A 126 15.05 -10.33 -33.86
C GLY A 126 14.54 -11.78 -33.81
N SER A 127 14.08 -12.29 -34.96
CA SER A 127 13.40 -13.59 -35.15
C SER A 127 14.36 -14.74 -35.49
N LYS A 128 14.15 -15.96 -34.96
CA LYS A 128 14.55 -17.25 -35.56
C LYS A 128 13.76 -18.46 -35.03
N LEU A 129 13.62 -19.48 -35.89
CA LEU A 129 12.62 -20.57 -35.97
C LEU A 129 12.94 -21.88 -35.21
N ALA A 130 11.89 -22.70 -34.96
CA ALA A 130 11.88 -24.16 -35.15
C ALA A 130 10.42 -24.69 -35.35
N THR A 131 10.23 -25.73 -36.16
CA THR A 131 8.97 -26.27 -36.71
C THR A 131 8.62 -27.66 -36.20
N THR A 132 7.36 -27.97 -35.86
CA THR A 132 6.66 -29.24 -36.22
C THR A 132 5.13 -29.14 -36.03
N GLU A 133 4.40 -29.99 -36.77
CA GLU A 133 3.00 -29.87 -37.20
C GLU A 133 1.98 -30.63 -36.33
N GLN A 134 0.79 -30.04 -36.11
CA GLN A 134 -0.58 -30.62 -36.17
C GLN A 134 -1.62 -29.63 -35.57
N PRO A 135 -2.91 -29.62 -35.97
CA PRO A 135 -3.86 -28.58 -35.60
C PRO A 135 -4.47 -28.82 -34.21
N ALA A 136 -3.77 -28.35 -33.16
CA ALA A 136 -4.24 -28.41 -31.77
C ALA A 136 -5.03 -27.14 -31.39
N THR A 137 -6.07 -27.29 -30.57
CA THR A 137 -6.60 -26.16 -29.80
C THR A 137 -5.75 -26.02 -28.54
N ILE A 138 -5.21 -24.83 -28.27
CA ILE A 138 -4.30 -24.60 -27.14
C ILE A 138 -4.95 -23.62 -26.16
N ASP A 139 -5.09 -24.06 -24.91
CA ASP A 139 -5.65 -23.27 -23.81
C ASP A 139 -4.55 -22.80 -22.87
N PHE A 140 -4.47 -21.49 -22.68
CA PHE A 140 -3.60 -20.85 -21.70
C PHE A 140 -4.42 -20.25 -20.55
N TYR A 141 -3.94 -20.42 -19.32
CA TYR A 141 -4.48 -19.77 -18.13
C TYR A 141 -3.43 -18.81 -17.57
N THR A 142 -3.83 -17.59 -17.24
CA THR A 142 -2.91 -16.55 -16.75
C THR A 142 -3.41 -15.98 -15.42
N ASP A 143 -2.51 -15.83 -14.46
CA ASP A 143 -2.73 -15.04 -13.25
C ASP A 143 -2.10 -13.65 -13.41
N GLY A 144 -2.86 -12.59 -13.10
CA GLY A 144 -2.40 -11.21 -13.23
C GLY A 144 -3.25 -10.19 -12.51
N SER A 145 -3.92 -10.59 -11.43
CA SER A 145 -4.84 -9.78 -10.64
C SER A 145 -4.11 -8.75 -9.75
N VAL A 146 -3.44 -7.78 -10.36
CA VAL A 146 -2.86 -6.62 -9.66
C VAL A 146 -3.63 -5.36 -10.03
N ARG A 147 -3.83 -4.47 -9.04
CA ARG A 147 -4.71 -3.26 -9.08
C ARG A 147 -4.59 -2.34 -10.30
N ASN A 148 -3.51 -2.41 -11.09
CA ASN A 148 -3.28 -1.55 -12.25
C ASN A 148 -3.38 -2.29 -13.60
N GLY A 149 -3.79 -3.55 -13.65
CA GLY A 149 -4.02 -4.33 -14.88
C GLY A 149 -2.77 -4.72 -15.68
N ARG A 150 -1.64 -4.02 -15.51
CA ARG A 150 -0.37 -4.26 -16.20
C ARG A 150 0.16 -5.69 -16.04
N ALA A 151 0.10 -6.26 -14.83
CA ALA A 151 0.51 -7.63 -14.58
C ALA A 151 -0.31 -8.64 -15.41
N GLY A 152 -1.62 -8.40 -15.56
CA GLY A 152 -2.48 -9.19 -16.44
C GLY A 152 -2.12 -9.02 -17.92
N ILE A 153 -1.77 -7.81 -18.36
CA ILE A 153 -1.33 -7.57 -19.74
C ILE A 153 0.02 -8.29 -20.01
N GLU A 154 0.96 -8.24 -19.07
CA GLU A 154 2.25 -8.94 -19.15
C GLU A 154 2.07 -10.47 -19.14
N ALA A 155 1.18 -11.01 -18.31
CA ALA A 155 0.87 -12.43 -18.28
C ALA A 155 0.25 -12.92 -19.60
N ILE A 156 -0.68 -12.14 -20.18
CA ILE A 156 -1.25 -12.42 -21.51
C ILE A 156 -0.13 -12.40 -22.57
N TRP A 157 0.74 -11.40 -22.55
CA TRP A 157 1.87 -11.32 -23.48
C TRP A 157 2.81 -12.52 -23.34
N MET A 158 3.16 -12.93 -22.12
CA MET A 158 4.01 -14.09 -21.87
C MET A 158 3.40 -15.40 -22.40
N ALA A 159 2.09 -15.57 -22.28
CA ALA A 159 1.38 -16.73 -22.82
C ALA A 159 1.47 -16.78 -24.35
N ILE A 160 1.40 -15.62 -25.02
CA ILE A 160 1.32 -15.57 -26.49
C ILE A 160 2.66 -15.29 -27.17
N LYS A 161 3.68 -14.75 -26.49
CA LYS A 161 4.93 -14.23 -27.12
C LYS A 161 5.70 -15.29 -27.91
N GLY A 162 5.71 -16.55 -27.46
CA GLY A 162 6.41 -17.65 -28.12
C GLY A 162 5.70 -18.25 -29.35
N LEU A 163 4.45 -17.86 -29.62
CA LEU A 163 3.64 -18.46 -30.70
C LEU A 163 3.95 -17.79 -32.05
N SER A 164 4.36 -18.55 -33.06
CA SER A 164 4.74 -18.01 -34.40
C SER A 164 3.53 -17.67 -35.28
N HIS A 165 3.69 -16.67 -36.15
CA HIS A 165 2.67 -16.20 -37.08
C HIS A 165 2.42 -17.16 -38.25
N GLU A 166 3.43 -17.90 -38.68
CA GLU A 166 3.41 -18.63 -39.96
C GLU A 166 2.60 -19.94 -39.92
N HIS A 167 2.19 -20.41 -38.74
CA HIS A 167 1.39 -21.63 -38.57
C HIS A 167 -0.04 -21.37 -38.07
N ASN A 168 -0.45 -20.11 -37.88
CA ASN A 168 -1.54 -19.77 -36.96
C ASN A 168 -2.95 -19.61 -37.58
N ARG A 169 -3.14 -20.04 -38.84
CA ARG A 169 -4.49 -20.20 -39.43
C ARG A 169 -5.15 -21.53 -39.09
N ARG A 170 -4.38 -22.53 -38.61
CA ARG A 170 -4.88 -23.90 -38.32
C ARG A 170 -5.04 -24.22 -36.82
N VAL A 171 -4.58 -23.35 -35.91
CA VAL A 171 -4.58 -23.56 -34.45
C VAL A 171 -5.45 -22.49 -33.77
N LYS A 172 -6.47 -22.92 -33.02
CA LYS A 172 -7.31 -22.02 -32.23
C LYS A 172 -6.67 -21.84 -30.85
N ILE A 173 -6.28 -20.62 -30.50
CA ILE A 173 -5.64 -20.32 -29.22
C ILE A 173 -6.65 -19.62 -28.31
N ARG A 174 -6.88 -20.16 -27.12
CA ARG A 174 -7.77 -19.58 -26.11
C ARG A 174 -6.94 -19.16 -24.89
N VAL A 175 -7.05 -17.90 -24.49
CA VAL A 175 -6.39 -17.38 -23.29
C VAL A 175 -7.46 -17.02 -22.27
N PHE A 176 -7.39 -17.63 -21.10
CA PHE A 176 -8.29 -17.42 -19.97
C PHE A 176 -7.55 -16.60 -18.90
N THR A 177 -8.11 -15.44 -18.54
CA THR A 177 -7.52 -14.52 -17.55
C THR A 177 -8.55 -14.08 -16.53
N ASP A 178 -8.13 -13.96 -15.28
CA ASP A 178 -8.94 -13.39 -14.20
C ASP A 178 -8.88 -11.86 -14.15
N SER A 179 -7.94 -11.25 -14.87
CA SER A 179 -7.71 -9.80 -14.88
C SER A 179 -8.64 -9.08 -15.86
N GLN A 180 -9.86 -8.76 -15.40
CA GLN A 180 -10.84 -7.98 -16.18
C GLN A 180 -10.27 -6.63 -16.65
N SER A 181 -9.40 -6.02 -15.86
CA SER A 181 -8.72 -4.76 -16.18
C SER A 181 -7.75 -4.87 -17.36
N ALA A 182 -7.07 -6.01 -17.52
CA ALA A 182 -6.20 -6.29 -18.66
C ALA A 182 -7.01 -6.43 -19.96
N LEU A 183 -8.12 -7.16 -19.92
CA LEU A 183 -9.02 -7.31 -21.07
C LEU A 183 -9.61 -5.98 -21.53
N ARG A 184 -10.11 -5.16 -20.59
CA ARG A 184 -10.60 -3.81 -20.90
C ARG A 184 -9.52 -2.93 -21.51
N SER A 185 -8.28 -3.05 -21.05
CA SER A 185 -7.14 -2.29 -21.59
C SER A 185 -6.83 -2.70 -23.03
N ILE A 186 -6.84 -4.02 -23.32
CA ILE A 186 -6.66 -4.55 -24.68
C ILE A 186 -7.81 -4.15 -25.61
N GLN A 187 -9.03 -3.98 -25.09
CA GLN A 187 -10.20 -3.53 -25.85
C GLN A 187 -10.25 -2.00 -26.05
N SER A 188 -9.70 -1.21 -25.13
CA SER A 188 -9.82 0.26 -25.15
C SER A 188 -8.75 0.94 -26.01
N ALA A 189 -9.11 1.98 -26.78
CA ALA A 189 -8.15 2.81 -27.52
C ALA A 189 -7.45 3.90 -26.67
N LYS A 190 -7.49 3.79 -25.33
CA LYS A 190 -6.99 4.83 -24.42
C LYS A 190 -5.48 4.67 -24.18
N PHE A 191 -4.77 5.80 -24.18
CA PHE A 191 -3.33 5.89 -23.92
C PHE A 191 -3.01 5.56 -22.44
N ASN A 192 -2.11 4.61 -22.18
CA ASN A 192 -1.59 4.27 -20.85
C ASN A 192 -0.13 3.74 -20.92
N ASP A 193 0.53 3.56 -19.77
CA ASP A 193 1.92 3.07 -19.62
C ASP A 193 2.18 1.66 -20.21
N SER A 194 1.13 0.98 -20.67
CA SER A 194 1.17 -0.37 -21.25
C SER A 194 0.87 -0.38 -22.76
N LEU A 195 0.81 0.80 -23.41
CA LEU A 195 0.41 0.95 -24.80
C LEU A 195 1.23 0.09 -25.77
N ASP A 196 2.56 0.07 -25.61
CA ASP A 196 3.45 -0.74 -26.46
C ASP A 196 3.12 -2.25 -26.37
N LEU A 197 2.91 -2.77 -25.16
CA LEU A 197 2.54 -4.17 -24.97
C LEU A 197 1.14 -4.47 -25.52
N VAL A 198 0.18 -3.56 -25.33
CA VAL A 198 -1.18 -3.69 -25.85
C VAL A 198 -1.19 -3.69 -27.38
N MET A 199 -0.38 -2.83 -28.02
CA MET A 199 -0.24 -2.79 -29.47
C MET A 199 0.37 -4.09 -30.00
N LYS A 200 1.41 -4.62 -29.35
CA LYS A 200 2.01 -5.93 -29.68
C LYS A 200 1.01 -7.08 -29.54
N ILE A 201 0.22 -7.09 -28.46
CA ILE A 201 -0.84 -8.09 -28.25
C ILE A 201 -1.90 -7.98 -29.34
N ARG A 202 -2.35 -6.77 -29.68
CA ARG A 202 -3.36 -6.55 -30.74
C ARG A 202 -2.88 -6.97 -32.12
N GLU A 203 -1.64 -6.61 -32.48
CA GLU A 203 -1.02 -7.04 -33.72
C GLU A 203 -0.97 -8.57 -33.80
N LYS A 204 -0.66 -9.22 -32.67
CA LYS A 204 -0.58 -10.67 -32.59
C LYS A 204 -1.94 -11.36 -32.67
N ILE A 205 -2.95 -10.79 -32.02
CA ILE A 205 -4.35 -11.23 -32.11
C ILE A 205 -4.89 -11.06 -33.53
N ALA A 206 -4.55 -9.96 -34.23
CA ALA A 206 -5.02 -9.70 -35.58
C ALA A 206 -4.47 -10.70 -36.62
N LYS A 207 -3.30 -11.28 -36.37
CA LYS A 207 -2.58 -12.16 -37.30
C LYS A 207 -2.88 -13.66 -37.07
N ALA A 208 -3.79 -14.04 -36.16
CA ALA A 208 -4.01 -15.42 -35.76
C ALA A 208 -5.39 -15.66 -35.13
N THR A 209 -5.86 -16.90 -35.05
CA THR A 209 -7.15 -17.25 -34.41
C THR A 209 -7.05 -17.30 -32.88
N PHE A 210 -6.88 -16.13 -32.25
CA PHE A 210 -6.89 -15.96 -30.80
C PHE A 210 -8.29 -15.63 -30.26
N SER A 211 -8.59 -16.12 -29.06
CA SER A 211 -9.78 -15.73 -28.28
C SER A 211 -9.41 -15.51 -26.82
N LEU A 212 -9.84 -14.37 -26.28
CA LEU A 212 -9.59 -13.95 -24.91
C LEU A 212 -10.88 -14.12 -24.11
N HIS A 213 -10.80 -14.83 -22.99
CA HIS A 213 -11.93 -15.11 -22.12
C HIS A 213 -11.61 -14.67 -20.70
N TRP A 214 -12.58 -14.02 -20.07
CA TRP A 214 -12.51 -13.75 -18.64
C TRP A 214 -12.98 -14.97 -17.85
N VAL A 215 -12.27 -15.31 -16.78
CA VAL A 215 -12.69 -16.34 -15.81
C VAL A 215 -12.64 -15.78 -14.39
N PRO A 216 -13.58 -16.14 -13.51
CA PRO A 216 -13.53 -15.70 -12.12
C PRO A 216 -12.32 -16.30 -11.38
N GLY A 217 -11.65 -15.47 -10.60
CA GLY A 217 -10.55 -15.88 -9.71
C GLY A 217 -11.08 -16.59 -8.47
N HIS A 218 -10.39 -17.65 -8.04
CA HIS A 218 -10.68 -18.38 -6.79
C HIS A 218 -12.06 -19.06 -6.70
N GLU A 219 -12.66 -19.43 -7.85
CA GLU A 219 -13.97 -20.10 -7.91
C GLU A 219 -13.89 -21.57 -8.42
N GLY A 220 -12.80 -22.30 -8.14
CA GLY A 220 -12.74 -23.73 -8.49
C GLY A 220 -12.33 -24.05 -9.93
N VAL A 221 -11.96 -23.05 -10.74
CA VAL A 221 -11.50 -23.28 -12.12
C VAL A 221 -10.07 -23.84 -12.08
N LYS A 222 -9.95 -25.17 -12.21
CA LYS A 222 -8.69 -25.92 -12.07
C LYS A 222 -7.48 -25.32 -12.80
N GLY A 223 -7.66 -24.82 -14.03
CA GLY A 223 -6.58 -24.17 -14.79
C GLY A 223 -6.17 -22.80 -14.24
N ASN A 224 -7.14 -22.02 -13.76
CA ASN A 224 -6.91 -20.71 -13.14
C ASN A 224 -6.26 -20.84 -11.76
N GLU A 225 -6.73 -21.81 -10.96
CA GLU A 225 -6.17 -22.09 -9.64
C GLU A 225 -4.71 -22.54 -9.73
N ARG A 226 -4.39 -23.39 -10.71
CA ARG A 226 -3.01 -23.82 -10.98
C ARG A 226 -2.12 -22.64 -11.42
N ALA A 227 -2.64 -21.73 -12.25
CA ALA A 227 -1.89 -20.54 -12.66
C ALA A 227 -1.58 -19.63 -11.45
N ASN A 228 -2.57 -19.39 -10.59
CA ASN A 228 -2.40 -18.61 -9.36
C ASN A 228 -1.48 -19.31 -8.34
N GLU A 229 -1.55 -20.64 -8.19
CA GLU A 229 -0.64 -21.40 -7.33
C GLU A 229 0.81 -21.30 -7.80
N LEU A 230 1.06 -21.47 -9.11
CA LEU A 230 2.40 -21.33 -9.70
C LEU A 230 2.94 -19.90 -9.55
N ALA A 231 2.10 -18.90 -9.74
CA ALA A 231 2.46 -17.50 -9.54
C ALA A 231 2.81 -17.22 -8.06
N GLN A 232 2.05 -17.77 -7.10
CA GLN A 232 2.33 -17.64 -5.68
C GLN A 232 3.64 -18.32 -5.28
N LYS A 233 3.87 -19.56 -5.72
CA LYS A 233 5.13 -20.28 -5.46
C LYS A 233 6.34 -19.51 -5.99
N ALA A 234 6.24 -18.93 -7.19
CA ALA A 234 7.28 -18.11 -7.78
C ALA A 234 7.58 -16.79 -7.01
N THR A 235 6.79 -16.45 -5.97
CA THR A 235 7.02 -15.31 -5.09
C THR A 235 7.63 -15.67 -3.73
N GLU A 236 7.83 -16.96 -3.44
CA GLU A 236 8.43 -17.44 -2.19
C GLU A 236 9.94 -17.16 -2.13
N ALA A 237 10.47 -16.87 -0.94
CA ALA A 237 11.85 -16.41 -0.73
C ALA A 237 12.93 -17.42 -1.15
N ASP A 238 12.63 -18.72 -1.04
CA ASP A 238 13.56 -19.82 -1.30
C ASP A 238 13.42 -20.40 -2.71
N SER A 239 12.56 -19.82 -3.55
CA SER A 239 12.36 -20.32 -4.91
C SER A 239 13.63 -20.12 -5.76
N PRO A 240 14.14 -21.18 -6.43
CA PRO A 240 15.32 -21.08 -7.28
C PRO A 240 15.06 -20.07 -8.39
N MET A 241 16.00 -19.14 -8.54
CA MET A 241 15.94 -18.15 -9.61
C MET A 241 16.04 -18.86 -10.97
N PRO A 242 15.33 -18.38 -12.01
CA PRO A 242 15.61 -18.80 -13.38
C PRO A 242 17.12 -18.67 -13.67
N ASP A 243 17.60 -19.57 -14.54
CA ASP A 243 19.01 -19.70 -14.92
C ASP A 243 19.68 -18.32 -15.14
N PRO A 244 20.92 -18.08 -14.66
CA PRO A 244 21.68 -16.85 -14.92
C PRO A 244 21.73 -16.37 -16.38
N ALA A 245 21.43 -17.22 -17.37
CA ALA A 245 21.30 -16.83 -18.77
C ALA A 245 19.97 -16.11 -19.12
N GLU A 246 18.95 -16.18 -18.27
CA GLU A 246 17.62 -15.63 -18.54
C GLU A 246 17.34 -14.31 -17.81
N SER A 247 16.67 -13.40 -18.51
CA SER A 247 16.20 -12.12 -17.97
C SER A 247 15.18 -12.33 -16.86
N VAL A 248 15.29 -11.57 -15.76
CA VAL A 248 14.39 -11.69 -14.62
C VAL A 248 13.19 -10.75 -14.78
N PRO A 249 11.95 -11.25 -14.57
CA PRO A 249 10.77 -10.41 -14.58
C PRO A 249 10.88 -9.23 -13.62
N ILE A 250 10.40 -8.09 -14.08
CA ILE A 250 10.38 -6.84 -13.32
C ILE A 250 9.68 -7.01 -11.96
N SER A 251 8.59 -7.78 -11.95
CA SER A 251 7.81 -8.11 -10.76
C SER A 251 8.67 -8.80 -9.70
N ALA A 252 9.56 -9.72 -10.09
CA ALA A 252 10.47 -10.41 -9.18
C ALA A 252 11.53 -9.46 -8.60
N ILE A 253 12.05 -8.51 -9.38
CA ILE A 253 12.99 -7.49 -8.89
C ILE A 253 12.29 -6.54 -7.91
N TYR A 254 11.04 -6.13 -8.19
CA TYR A 254 10.25 -5.34 -7.24
C TYR A 254 9.89 -6.12 -5.98
N ALA A 255 9.55 -7.41 -6.10
CA ALA A 255 9.27 -8.28 -4.97
C ALA A 255 10.51 -8.40 -4.08
N ARG A 256 11.69 -8.66 -4.67
CA ARG A 256 12.97 -8.68 -3.97
C ARG A 256 13.31 -7.34 -3.35
N ALA A 257 13.08 -6.23 -4.04
CA ALA A 257 13.25 -4.89 -3.46
C ALA A 257 12.37 -4.67 -2.26
N LYS A 258 11.11 -5.12 -2.31
CA LYS A 258 10.20 -5.01 -1.18
C LYS A 258 10.62 -5.87 0.01
N VAL A 259 11.25 -7.02 -0.24
CA VAL A 259 11.80 -7.91 0.80
C VAL A 259 13.12 -7.37 1.36
N MET A 260 14.00 -6.83 0.53
CA MET A 260 15.29 -6.26 0.97
C MET A 260 15.15 -4.86 1.58
N ASP A 261 14.14 -4.09 1.17
CA ASP A 261 13.71 -2.83 1.80
C ASP A 261 12.91 -3.09 3.09
N PHE A 262 12.92 -4.34 3.59
CA PHE A 262 12.53 -4.62 4.96
C PHE A 262 13.58 -4.04 5.92
N LYS A 263 13.42 -2.74 6.21
CA LYS A 263 14.04 -2.08 7.36
C LYS A 263 13.00 -1.29 8.18
N PRO A 264 13.28 -1.12 9.48
CA PRO A 264 12.39 -1.47 10.57
C PRO A 264 11.52 -0.29 10.99
N LYS A 265 10.62 0.18 10.13
CA LYS A 265 9.69 1.27 10.50
C LYS A 265 8.78 0.93 11.67
N LEU A 266 8.52 -0.35 11.90
CA LEU A 266 7.85 -0.81 13.10
C LEU A 266 8.66 -0.39 14.34
N GLN A 267 9.97 -0.62 14.32
CA GLN A 267 10.87 -0.35 15.44
C GLN A 267 11.16 1.14 15.62
N GLU A 268 11.22 1.93 14.54
CA GLU A 268 11.25 3.40 14.63
C GLU A 268 9.94 3.98 15.19
N PHE A 269 8.77 3.47 14.76
CA PHE A 269 7.48 3.93 15.30
C PHE A 269 7.31 3.53 16.76
N TYR A 270 7.55 2.26 17.13
CA TYR A 270 7.47 1.80 18.52
C TYR A 270 8.62 2.31 19.40
N GLY A 271 9.72 2.77 18.80
CA GLY A 271 10.84 3.45 19.48
C GLY A 271 10.64 4.96 19.64
N ALA A 272 9.68 5.55 18.94
CA ALA A 272 9.40 6.98 19.02
C ALA A 272 8.78 7.36 20.36
N THR A 273 9.16 8.54 20.88
CA THR A 273 8.55 9.12 22.08
C THR A 273 7.12 9.62 21.83
N THR A 274 6.76 9.87 20.57
CA THR A 274 5.45 10.33 20.11
C THR A 274 4.53 9.15 19.78
N GLY A 275 3.22 9.30 20.04
CA GLY A 275 2.24 8.26 19.70
C GLY A 275 2.19 7.06 20.65
N LYS A 276 2.85 7.09 21.81
CA LYS A 276 2.83 6.00 22.82
C LYS A 276 1.41 5.53 23.18
N TYR A 277 0.46 6.45 23.29
CA TYR A 277 -0.95 6.10 23.54
C TYR A 277 -1.53 5.26 22.40
N LEU A 278 -1.31 5.69 21.15
CA LEU A 278 -1.77 4.98 19.96
C LEU A 278 -1.13 3.58 19.88
N GLN A 279 0.17 3.47 20.15
CA GLN A 279 0.90 2.20 20.22
C GLN A 279 0.38 1.28 21.35
N LYS A 280 -0.20 1.82 22.41
CA LYS A 280 -0.79 1.04 23.49
C LYS A 280 -2.11 0.42 23.07
N ILE A 281 -2.96 1.20 22.40
CA ILE A 281 -4.31 0.76 22.01
C ILE A 281 -4.33 -0.05 20.70
N ASP A 282 -3.26 0.00 19.91
CA ASP A 282 -3.21 -0.69 18.62
C ASP A 282 -1.83 -1.28 18.33
N LYS A 283 -1.68 -2.56 18.70
CA LYS A 283 -0.45 -3.35 18.48
C LYS A 283 -0.34 -3.90 17.05
N ALA A 284 -1.36 -3.69 16.22
CA ALA A 284 -1.32 -4.06 14.80
C ALA A 284 -0.72 -2.98 13.90
N LEU A 285 -0.36 -1.81 14.46
CA LEU A 285 0.24 -0.74 13.68
C LEU A 285 1.70 -1.01 13.28
N PRO A 286 2.15 -0.43 12.14
CA PRO A 286 1.34 0.03 11.01
C PRO A 286 0.59 -1.11 10.31
N GLY A 287 -0.64 -0.86 9.84
CA GLY A 287 -1.43 -1.86 9.13
C GLY A 287 -2.52 -1.28 8.22
N LYS A 288 -3.02 -2.09 7.28
CA LYS A 288 -4.09 -1.69 6.34
C LYS A 288 -5.45 -1.48 7.02
N HIS A 289 -5.61 -1.94 8.26
CA HIS A 289 -6.84 -1.79 9.04
C HIS A 289 -7.17 -0.33 9.34
N THR A 290 -6.19 0.56 9.52
CA THR A 290 -6.45 2.00 9.70
C THR A 290 -7.11 2.61 8.46
N THR A 291 -6.62 2.23 7.28
CA THR A 291 -7.25 2.63 6.02
C THR A 291 -8.69 2.14 5.93
N ARG A 292 -8.97 0.90 6.33
CA ARG A 292 -10.33 0.32 6.35
C ARG A 292 -11.24 1.06 7.35
N LEU A 293 -10.74 1.36 8.56
CA LEU A 293 -11.45 2.12 9.58
C LEU A 293 -11.91 3.47 9.05
N TYR A 294 -10.96 4.30 8.60
CA TYR A 294 -11.28 5.66 8.15
C TYR A 294 -12.09 5.71 6.86
N ASN A 295 -11.95 4.73 5.95
CA ASN A 295 -12.77 4.66 4.75
C ASN A 295 -14.25 4.36 5.04
N ALA A 296 -14.54 3.72 6.17
CA ALA A 296 -15.90 3.37 6.59
C ALA A 296 -16.62 4.51 7.33
N LEU A 297 -15.97 5.67 7.48
CA LEU A 297 -16.42 6.80 8.29
C LEU A 297 -16.53 8.09 7.45
N ASN A 298 -17.50 8.92 7.82
CA ASN A 298 -17.56 10.31 7.32
C ASN A 298 -16.55 11.20 8.06
N ARG A 299 -16.43 12.47 7.63
CA ARG A 299 -15.44 13.41 8.18
C ARG A 299 -15.59 13.65 9.68
N THR A 300 -16.82 13.79 10.19
CA THR A 300 -17.08 14.04 11.61
C THR A 300 -16.70 12.82 12.45
N ALA A 301 -17.10 11.64 12.00
CA ALA A 301 -16.78 10.37 12.64
C ALA A 301 -15.27 10.10 12.65
N ALA A 302 -14.57 10.35 11.54
CA ALA A 302 -13.12 10.26 11.45
C ALA A 302 -12.42 11.21 12.44
N ALA A 303 -12.88 12.45 12.53
CA ALA A 303 -12.31 13.45 13.45
C ALA A 303 -12.53 13.08 14.93
N ILE A 304 -13.64 12.42 15.27
CA ILE A 304 -13.88 11.90 16.63
C ILE A 304 -12.97 10.70 16.90
N LEU A 305 -12.86 9.77 15.95
CA LEU A 305 -12.05 8.57 16.11
C LEU A 305 -10.57 8.93 16.30
N VAL A 306 -10.01 9.83 15.49
CA VAL A 306 -8.60 10.22 15.62
C VAL A 306 -8.32 10.92 16.95
N GLN A 307 -9.27 11.72 17.47
CA GLN A 307 -9.13 12.34 18.78
C GLN A 307 -8.99 11.30 19.89
N LEU A 308 -9.89 10.32 19.89
CA LEU A 308 -9.88 9.25 20.87
C LEU A 308 -8.64 8.36 20.73
N ARG A 309 -8.28 7.97 19.50
CA ARG A 309 -7.14 7.08 19.22
C ARG A 309 -5.78 7.69 19.53
N THR A 310 -5.65 9.01 19.50
CA THR A 310 -4.37 9.71 19.72
C THR A 310 -4.26 10.35 21.09
N ASN A 311 -5.36 10.38 21.86
CA ASN A 311 -5.49 11.16 23.09
C ASN A 311 -5.19 12.67 22.91
N ILE A 312 -5.24 13.16 21.66
CA ILE A 312 -5.21 14.57 21.29
C ILE A 312 -6.66 14.94 21.00
N SER A 313 -7.40 15.24 22.07
CA SER A 313 -8.87 15.33 22.07
C SER A 313 -9.35 16.57 22.81
N ARG A 314 -10.64 16.89 22.73
CA ARG A 314 -11.23 17.98 23.53
C ARG A 314 -11.42 17.64 25.01
N LEU A 315 -10.92 16.52 25.50
CA LEU A 315 -10.98 16.17 26.92
C LEU A 315 -9.93 16.95 27.73
N ASN A 316 -10.24 17.24 28.99
CA ASN A 316 -9.47 18.15 29.82
C ASN A 316 -8.04 17.69 30.07
N THR A 317 -7.77 16.38 30.05
CA THR A 317 -6.39 15.85 30.13
C THR A 317 -5.47 16.27 29.00
N TYR A 318 -6.03 16.59 27.82
CA TYR A 318 -5.27 17.17 26.72
C TYR A 318 -5.35 18.70 26.73
N LEU A 319 -6.53 19.27 26.98
CA LEU A 319 -6.73 20.72 26.98
C LEU A 319 -5.89 21.44 28.04
N SER A 320 -5.72 20.85 29.23
CA SER A 320 -4.86 21.43 30.27
C SER A 320 -3.38 21.42 29.89
N LYS A 321 -2.92 20.35 29.21
CA LYS A 321 -1.53 20.25 28.72
C LYS A 321 -1.19 21.33 27.70
N ILE A 322 -2.17 21.77 26.91
CA ILE A 322 -2.01 22.87 25.95
C ILE A 322 -2.47 24.23 26.51
N LYS A 323 -2.75 24.31 27.82
CA LYS A 323 -3.18 25.52 28.54
C LYS A 323 -4.45 26.18 27.98
N VAL A 324 -5.37 25.36 27.46
CA VAL A 324 -6.71 25.80 27.04
C VAL A 324 -7.73 25.62 28.17
N ALA A 325 -7.52 24.67 29.06
CA ALA A 325 -8.32 24.47 30.27
C ALA A 325 -7.42 24.62 31.51
N ASP A 326 -7.97 25.12 32.60
CA ASP A 326 -7.22 25.35 33.85
C ASP A 326 -6.87 24.03 34.56
N THR A 327 -7.71 23.00 34.39
CA THR A 327 -7.54 21.70 35.06
C THR A 327 -7.76 20.53 34.11
N ASP A 328 -7.25 19.35 34.48
CA ASP A 328 -7.50 18.09 33.77
C ASP A 328 -8.77 17.35 34.27
N ARG A 329 -9.52 17.97 35.18
CA ARG A 329 -10.67 17.37 35.86
C ARG A 329 -11.93 17.51 35.03
N CYS A 330 -12.71 16.44 35.00
CA CYS A 330 -14.09 16.45 34.54
C CYS A 330 -14.96 17.13 35.60
N GLU A 331 -16.11 17.68 35.20
CA GLU A 331 -17.12 18.22 36.13
C GLU A 331 -17.63 17.18 37.14
N CYS A 332 -17.47 15.88 36.87
CA CYS A 332 -17.77 14.82 37.85
C CYS A 332 -16.65 14.61 38.90
N GLY A 333 -15.61 15.44 38.93
CA GLY A 333 -14.49 15.40 39.89
C GLY A 333 -13.31 14.49 39.53
N MET A 334 -13.47 13.56 38.58
CA MET A 334 -12.42 12.64 38.14
C MET A 334 -11.58 13.24 37.00
N THR A 335 -10.35 12.76 36.82
CA THR A 335 -9.51 13.16 35.69
C THR A 335 -10.14 12.73 34.34
N GLU A 336 -10.31 13.67 33.42
CA GLU A 336 -11.03 13.46 32.16
C GLU A 336 -10.16 12.81 31.08
N THR A 337 -9.87 11.52 31.27
CA THR A 337 -9.17 10.67 30.30
C THR A 337 -10.12 10.07 29.26
N VAL A 338 -9.59 9.56 28.14
CA VAL A 338 -10.38 8.78 27.18
C VAL A 338 -11.09 7.59 27.84
N PRO A 339 -10.44 6.72 28.66
CA PRO A 339 -11.15 5.66 29.37
C PRO A 339 -12.23 6.16 30.33
N HIS A 340 -11.99 7.26 31.05
CA HIS A 340 -13.03 7.87 31.90
C HIS A 340 -14.24 8.29 31.08
N PHE A 341 -14.01 9.06 30.00
CA PHE A 341 -15.05 9.48 29.08
C PHE A 341 -15.82 8.27 28.53
N LEU A 342 -15.13 7.30 27.92
CA LEU A 342 -15.74 6.14 27.27
C LEU A 342 -16.40 5.15 28.25
N PHE A 343 -15.84 4.93 29.45
CA PHE A 343 -16.29 3.79 30.28
C PHE A 343 -16.79 4.09 31.70
N SER A 344 -16.42 5.23 32.31
CA SER A 344 -16.74 5.49 33.73
C SER A 344 -17.53 6.77 34.05
N CYS A 345 -17.55 7.78 33.18
CA CYS A 345 -18.12 9.09 33.53
C CYS A 345 -19.64 9.02 33.80
N PRO A 346 -20.11 9.39 35.01
CA PRO A 346 -21.52 9.30 35.36
C PRO A 346 -22.40 10.27 34.58
N ARG A 347 -21.85 11.38 34.08
CA ARG A 347 -22.56 12.38 33.27
C ARG A 347 -23.13 11.80 31.97
N TRP A 348 -22.43 10.81 31.41
CA TRP A 348 -22.78 10.24 30.11
C TRP A 348 -23.32 8.82 30.24
N ARG A 349 -24.03 8.52 31.33
CA ARG A 349 -24.53 7.15 31.59
C ARG A 349 -25.59 6.75 30.57
N ASN A 350 -26.49 7.67 30.22
CA ASN A 350 -27.63 7.39 29.36
C ASN A 350 -27.21 7.24 27.89
N GLU A 351 -26.38 8.16 27.39
CA GLU A 351 -25.88 8.16 26.01
C GLU A 351 -25.06 6.90 25.69
N ARG A 352 -24.45 6.32 26.72
CA ARG A 352 -23.53 5.18 26.62
C ARG A 352 -24.22 3.83 26.55
N GLN A 353 -25.50 3.73 26.91
CA GLN A 353 -26.19 2.45 27.02
C GLN A 353 -26.13 1.64 25.71
N ALA A 354 -26.36 2.29 24.57
CA ALA A 354 -26.27 1.65 23.25
C ALA A 354 -24.85 1.15 22.95
N MET A 355 -23.82 1.93 23.28
CA MET A 355 -22.42 1.52 23.12
C MET A 355 -22.08 0.34 24.03
N LYS A 356 -22.54 0.36 25.29
CA LYS A 356 -22.36 -0.73 26.24
C LYS A 356 -22.97 -2.04 25.75
N SER A 357 -24.19 -1.99 25.22
CA SER A 357 -24.86 -3.14 24.60
C SER A 357 -24.10 -3.64 23.37
N ALA A 358 -23.64 -2.73 22.50
CA ALA A 358 -22.89 -3.09 21.30
C ALA A 358 -21.52 -3.73 21.60
N HIS A 359 -20.86 -3.32 22.69
CA HIS A 359 -19.55 -3.86 23.07
C HIS A 359 -19.63 -5.18 23.86
N GLY A 360 -20.75 -5.43 24.53
CA GLY A 360 -20.97 -6.66 25.30
C GLY A 360 -19.85 -6.94 26.30
N SER A 361 -19.27 -8.14 26.23
CA SER A 361 -18.22 -8.61 27.14
C SER A 361 -16.88 -7.88 27.01
N ARG A 362 -16.70 -7.07 25.96
CA ARG A 362 -15.49 -6.25 25.69
C ARG A 362 -15.69 -4.77 26.00
N TYR A 363 -16.73 -4.39 26.72
CA TYR A 363 -17.05 -3.00 27.03
C TYR A 363 -15.91 -2.19 27.65
N TRP A 364 -15.04 -2.78 28.46
CA TRP A 364 -13.92 -2.07 29.11
C TRP A 364 -12.64 -2.03 28.26
N ASP A 365 -12.66 -2.56 27.04
CA ASP A 365 -11.49 -2.66 26.17
C ASP A 365 -11.37 -1.43 25.25
N VAL A 366 -10.43 -0.54 25.57
CA VAL A 366 -10.13 0.67 24.77
C VAL A 366 -9.71 0.30 23.35
N SER A 367 -8.90 -0.74 23.18
CA SER A 367 -8.41 -1.17 21.86
C SER A 367 -9.60 -1.60 21.01
N TYR A 368 -10.48 -2.44 21.55
CA TYR A 368 -11.70 -2.86 20.86
C TYR A 368 -12.61 -1.68 20.49
N ALA A 369 -12.90 -0.80 21.45
CA ALA A 369 -13.77 0.35 21.24
C ALA A 369 -13.26 1.30 20.14
N LEU A 370 -11.95 1.40 19.98
CA LEU A 370 -11.29 2.31 19.03
C LEU A 370 -10.75 1.61 17.78
N GLY A 371 -11.03 0.32 17.59
CA GLY A 371 -10.62 -0.45 16.42
C GLY A 371 -9.12 -0.74 16.35
N GLY A 372 -8.46 -0.88 17.49
CA GLY A 372 -7.07 -1.31 17.61
C GLY A 372 -6.95 -2.77 18.04
N TYR A 373 -5.80 -3.37 17.72
CA TYR A 373 -5.49 -4.75 18.10
C TYR A 373 -4.89 -4.83 19.51
N SER A 374 -5.44 -5.70 20.36
CA SER A 374 -4.96 -5.99 21.70
C SER A 374 -4.17 -7.29 21.74
N THR A 375 -3.07 -7.30 22.50
CA THR A 375 -2.32 -8.53 22.84
C THR A 375 -2.82 -9.18 24.12
N ALA A 376 -3.95 -8.72 24.68
CA ALA A 376 -4.52 -9.32 25.88
C ALA A 376 -4.96 -10.76 25.62
N GLU A 377 -4.83 -11.60 26.64
CA GLU A 377 -5.26 -12.99 26.62
C GLU A 377 -6.36 -13.19 27.67
N ARG A 378 -7.35 -14.02 27.34
CA ARG A 378 -8.41 -14.48 28.23
C ARG A 378 -8.52 -15.99 28.06
N ASP A 379 -8.43 -16.73 29.17
CA ASP A 379 -8.47 -18.20 29.20
C ASP A 379 -7.43 -18.85 28.27
N GLY A 380 -6.20 -18.29 28.25
CA GLY A 380 -5.10 -18.78 27.42
C GLY A 380 -5.24 -18.51 25.92
N LYS A 381 -6.23 -17.72 25.49
CA LYS A 381 -6.43 -17.35 24.08
C LYS A 381 -6.33 -15.84 23.90
N LYS A 382 -5.67 -15.41 22.82
CA LYS A 382 -5.63 -14.00 22.41
C LYS A 382 -7.03 -13.50 22.12
N VAL A 383 -7.43 -12.40 22.76
CA VAL A 383 -8.79 -11.84 22.64
C VAL A 383 -9.09 -11.41 21.19
N ASP A 384 -8.07 -10.96 20.46
CA ASP A 384 -8.17 -10.56 19.05
C ASP A 384 -7.63 -11.62 18.06
N GLY A 385 -7.27 -12.80 18.54
CA GLY A 385 -6.73 -13.87 17.70
C GLY A 385 -5.38 -13.54 17.04
N GLU A 386 -5.12 -14.18 15.90
CA GLU A 386 -3.89 -13.97 15.11
C GLU A 386 -3.89 -12.60 14.43
N LYS A 387 -2.81 -11.82 14.65
CA LYS A 387 -2.65 -10.45 14.14
C LYS A 387 -2.86 -10.33 12.63
N ASP A 388 -2.41 -11.31 11.84
CA ASP A 388 -2.46 -11.25 10.37
C ASP A 388 -3.87 -11.50 9.80
N LYS A 389 -4.72 -12.20 10.56
CA LYS A 389 -6.12 -12.48 10.18
C LYS A 389 -7.12 -11.52 10.82
N TRP A 390 -6.68 -10.77 11.83
CA TRP A 390 -7.53 -9.87 12.60
C TRP A 390 -8.05 -8.69 11.76
N GLN A 391 -9.28 -8.28 12.07
CA GLN A 391 -9.89 -7.06 11.54
C GLN A 391 -10.64 -6.32 12.65
N PRO A 392 -10.69 -4.98 12.60
CA PRO A 392 -11.41 -4.20 13.60
C PRO A 392 -12.92 -4.39 13.44
N ASP A 393 -13.61 -4.48 14.57
CA ASP A 393 -15.08 -4.53 14.61
C ASP A 393 -15.67 -3.13 14.34
N LEU A 394 -16.10 -2.93 13.09
CA LEU A 394 -16.67 -1.64 12.68
C LEU A 394 -17.99 -1.30 13.38
N LYS A 395 -18.74 -2.30 13.89
CA LYS A 395 -19.98 -2.03 14.63
C LYS A 395 -19.65 -1.45 15.99
N ALA A 396 -18.68 -2.03 16.69
CA ALA A 396 -18.21 -1.52 17.98
C ALA A 396 -17.59 -0.12 17.86
N VAL A 397 -16.79 0.13 16.81
CA VAL A 397 -16.20 1.45 16.56
C VAL A 397 -17.27 2.50 16.26
N ARG A 398 -18.26 2.17 15.42
CA ARG A 398 -19.38 3.06 15.12
C ARG A 398 -20.19 3.39 16.36
N ALA A 399 -20.53 2.40 17.17
CA ALA A 399 -21.24 2.62 18.43
C ALA A 399 -20.47 3.57 19.39
N THR A 400 -19.14 3.48 19.41
CA THR A 400 -18.26 4.38 20.17
C THR A 400 -18.30 5.81 19.64
N ILE A 401 -18.27 5.97 18.32
CA ILE A 401 -18.36 7.27 17.67
C ILE A 401 -19.74 7.89 17.88
N ASP A 402 -20.80 7.12 17.72
CA ASP A 402 -22.18 7.57 17.91
C ASP A 402 -22.43 8.02 19.35
N TYR A 403 -21.89 7.29 20.33
CA TYR A 403 -21.85 7.72 21.72
C TYR A 403 -21.19 9.10 21.85
N ALA A 404 -19.96 9.24 21.32
CA ALA A 404 -19.23 10.51 21.40
C ALA A 404 -19.95 11.67 20.68
N ILE A 405 -20.64 11.41 19.56
CA ILE A 405 -21.47 12.38 18.86
C ILE A 405 -22.62 12.84 19.76
N LYS A 406 -23.36 11.90 20.38
CA LYS A 406 -24.50 12.20 21.26
C LYS A 406 -24.11 13.05 22.46
N THR A 407 -22.91 12.86 23.01
CA THR A 407 -22.43 13.69 24.13
C THR A 407 -22.13 15.14 23.73
N GLY A 408 -21.88 15.42 22.45
CA GLY A 408 -21.35 16.72 21.98
C GLY A 408 -19.94 17.05 22.49
N ARG A 409 -19.37 16.28 23.43
CA ARG A 409 -18.17 16.62 24.21
C ARG A 409 -16.93 16.83 23.35
N LEU A 410 -16.83 16.11 22.23
CA LEU A 410 -15.69 16.14 21.31
C LEU A 410 -15.92 17.01 20.07
N GLN A 411 -17.10 17.60 19.94
CA GLN A 411 -17.41 18.50 18.83
C GLN A 411 -16.76 19.87 19.07
N ARG A 412 -16.57 20.62 17.98
CA ARG A 412 -16.09 22.00 18.08
C ARG A 412 -17.26 22.83 18.61
N GLN A 413 -17.13 23.39 19.79
CA GLN A 413 -18.02 24.45 20.25
C GLN A 413 -17.84 25.60 19.26
N ILE A 414 -18.93 25.98 18.59
CA ILE A 414 -18.99 27.09 17.62
C ILE A 414 -18.93 28.39 18.38
#